data_AF-T1CVC0-F1
#
_entry.id   AF-T1CVC0-F1
#
_cell.length_a   1.000
_cell.length_b   1.000
_cell.length_c   1.000
_cell.angle_alpha   90.00
_cell.angle_beta   90.00
_cell.angle_gamma   90.00
#
_symmetry.space_group_name_H-M   'P 1'
#
loop_
_entity.id
_entity.type
_entity.pdbx_description
1 polymer ?
#
loop_
_entity_poly.entity_id
_entity_poly.type
_entity_poly.pdbx_seq_one_letter_code
_entity_poly.pdbx_strand_id
1 'polypeptide(L)'
;MLTSLSRLMNQGIGKGRTREDHRGVADQLYASYATGKDQRALSAIVGEEALTATDRIYLRIAERFENEFVHQRADEDRSIDDSLAIAWDILSELPESELKRIKPEFIRQYYRPKSRTA
;
A
#
# COMPACT_ATOMS: atom_id res chain seq x y z
N MET A 1 -3.21 12.98 -5.63
CA MET A 1 -2.15 11.96 -5.50
C MET A 1 -2.16 10.92 -6.60
N LEU A 2 -3.30 10.36 -7.02
CA LEU A 2 -3.36 9.48 -8.21
C LEU A 2 -2.98 10.16 -9.54
N THR A 3 -2.74 11.48 -9.53
CA THR A 3 -2.33 12.28 -10.69
C THR A 3 -0.81 12.43 -10.82
N SER A 4 -0.03 12.00 -9.82
CA SER A 4 1.43 12.13 -9.82
C SER A 4 2.08 10.96 -10.55
N LEU A 5 3.03 11.24 -11.44
CA LEU A 5 3.76 10.22 -12.23
C LEU A 5 5.23 10.62 -12.41
N SER A 6 6.14 9.70 -12.09
CA SER A 6 7.54 9.80 -12.49
C SER A 6 7.82 8.90 -13.69
N ARG A 7 8.10 9.51 -14.84
CA ARG A 7 8.41 8.78 -16.10
C ARG A 7 9.73 8.01 -16.02
N LEU A 8 10.62 8.38 -15.11
CA LEU A 8 11.97 7.81 -14.98
C LEU A 8 12.10 6.85 -13.80
N MET A 9 11.03 6.61 -13.02
CA MET A 9 11.06 5.75 -11.84
C MET A 9 11.71 4.39 -12.13
N ASN A 10 11.33 3.73 -13.23
CA ASN A 10 11.88 2.42 -13.60
C ASN A 10 13.39 2.39 -13.80
N GLN A 11 13.99 3.53 -14.14
CA GLN A 11 15.44 3.62 -14.25
C GLN A 11 16.07 3.73 -12.86
N GLY A 12 15.41 4.36 -11.88
CA GLY A 12 15.97 4.63 -10.55
C GLY A 12 15.77 3.57 -9.47
N ILE A 13 14.99 2.51 -9.73
CA ILE A 13 14.61 1.51 -8.70
C ILE A 13 15.21 0.13 -8.95
N GLY A 14 15.03 -0.78 -7.98
CA GLY A 14 15.44 -2.18 -8.10
C GLY A 14 16.77 -2.49 -7.42
N LYS A 15 17.22 -3.74 -7.60
CA LYS A 15 18.46 -4.27 -7.01
C LYS A 15 19.66 -3.41 -7.42
N GLY A 16 20.47 -3.02 -6.42
CA GLY A 16 21.65 -2.17 -6.62
C GLY A 16 21.36 -0.67 -6.71
N ARG A 17 20.11 -0.24 -6.59
CA ARG A 17 19.73 1.18 -6.48
C ARG A 17 18.93 1.48 -5.22
N THR A 18 17.83 0.74 -5.03
CA THR A 18 16.97 0.83 -3.84
C THR A 18 16.81 -0.56 -3.26
N ARG A 19 15.71 -1.24 -3.55
CA ARG A 19 15.45 -2.63 -3.17
C ARG A 19 14.73 -3.37 -4.30
N GLU A 20 14.86 -4.68 -4.31
CA GLU A 20 14.38 -5.58 -5.36
C GLU A 20 12.85 -5.64 -5.52
N ASP A 21 12.11 -5.34 -4.45
CA ASP A 21 10.65 -5.36 -4.36
C ASP A 21 10.00 -4.00 -4.70
N HIS A 22 10.78 -2.91 -4.78
CA HIS A 22 10.28 -1.53 -4.87
C HIS A 22 9.19 -1.36 -5.94
N ARG A 23 9.41 -1.86 -7.16
CA ARG A 23 8.42 -1.72 -8.24
C ARG A 23 7.08 -2.36 -7.88
N GLY A 24 7.11 -3.60 -7.39
CA GLY A 24 5.91 -4.35 -7.06
C GLY A 24 5.16 -3.72 -5.89
N VAL A 25 5.90 -3.28 -4.85
CA VAL A 25 5.31 -2.60 -3.69
C VAL A 25 4.63 -1.29 -4.10
N ALA A 26 5.28 -0.48 -4.93
CA ALA A 26 4.69 0.77 -5.42
C ALA A 26 3.44 0.53 -6.27
N ASP A 27 3.49 -0.43 -7.21
CA ASP A 27 2.35 -0.78 -8.06
C ASP A 27 1.17 -1.34 -7.23
N GLN A 28 1.46 -2.18 -6.23
CA GLN A 28 0.45 -2.73 -5.32
C GLN A 28 -0.16 -1.64 -4.45
N LEU A 29 0.65 -0.79 -3.81
CA LEU A 29 0.18 0.28 -2.94
C LEU A 29 -0.68 1.30 -3.70
N TYR A 30 -0.28 1.64 -4.93
CA TYR A 30 -1.07 2.51 -5.80
C TYR A 30 -2.44 1.90 -6.11
N ALA A 31 -2.47 0.62 -6.50
CA ALA A 31 -3.72 -0.07 -6.81
C ALA A 31 -4.63 -0.17 -5.59
N SER A 32 -4.08 -0.55 -4.43
CA SER A 32 -4.84 -0.64 -3.18
C SER A 32 -5.38 0.72 -2.73
N TYR A 33 -4.61 1.80 -2.88
CA TYR A 33 -5.08 3.16 -2.58
C TYR A 33 -6.20 3.61 -3.53
N ALA A 34 -6.05 3.35 -4.83
CA ALA A 34 -7.08 3.68 -5.82
C ALA A 34 -8.40 2.96 -5.50
N THR A 35 -8.34 1.65 -5.23
CA THR A 35 -9.53 0.88 -4.82
C THR A 35 -10.12 1.41 -3.52
N GLY A 36 -9.30 1.69 -2.51
CA GLY A 36 -9.79 2.24 -1.24
C GLY A 36 -10.48 3.61 -1.38
N LYS A 37 -10.01 4.45 -2.30
CA LYS A 37 -10.69 5.71 -2.66
C LYS A 37 -12.07 5.47 -3.28
N ASP A 38 -12.20 4.48 -4.16
CA ASP A 38 -13.49 4.12 -4.75
C ASP A 38 -14.44 3.56 -3.67
N GLN A 39 -13.93 2.72 -2.75
CA GLN A 39 -14.73 2.21 -1.63
C GLN A 39 -15.17 3.32 -0.67
N ARG A 40 -14.34 4.35 -0.44
CA ARG A 40 -14.72 5.53 0.35
C ARG A 40 -15.84 6.33 -0.31
N ALA A 41 -15.81 6.46 -1.63
CA ALA A 41 -16.88 7.12 -2.37
C ALA A 41 -18.18 6.31 -2.30
N LEU A 42 -18.08 4.98 -2.42
CA LEU A 42 -19.22 4.08 -2.31
C LEU A 42 -19.83 4.10 -0.90
N SER A 43 -19.01 4.03 0.15
CA SER A 43 -19.52 4.04 1.54
C SER A 43 -20.23 5.34 1.90
N ALA A 44 -19.82 6.48 1.34
CA ALA A 44 -20.52 7.74 1.51
C ALA A 44 -21.93 7.75 0.89
N ILE A 45 -22.22 6.85 -0.05
CA ILE A 45 -23.52 6.73 -0.73
C ILE A 45 -24.41 5.68 -0.05
N VAL A 46 -23.86 4.50 0.26
CA VAL A 46 -24.64 3.33 0.71
C VAL A 46 -24.43 2.94 2.17
N GLY A 47 -23.55 3.61 2.91
CA GLY A 47 -23.13 3.24 4.27
C GLY A 47 -21.94 2.27 4.27
N GLU A 48 -21.12 2.32 5.31
CA GLU A 48 -19.94 1.44 5.45
C GLU A 48 -20.34 -0.02 5.74
N GLU A 49 -21.48 -0.22 6.40
CA GLU A 49 -22.05 -1.52 6.72
C GLU A 49 -22.40 -2.35 5.48
N ALA A 50 -22.66 -1.69 4.35
CA ALA A 50 -22.93 -2.32 3.07
C ALA A 50 -21.67 -2.84 2.36
N LEU A 51 -20.47 -2.47 2.82
CA LEU A 51 -19.21 -2.90 2.24
C LEU A 51 -18.89 -4.36 2.62
N THR A 52 -18.31 -5.09 1.66
CA THR A 52 -17.75 -6.42 1.94
C THR A 52 -16.60 -6.33 2.93
N ALA A 53 -16.20 -7.46 3.52
CA ALA A 53 -15.05 -7.50 4.42
C ALA A 53 -13.77 -7.02 3.72
N THR A 54 -13.59 -7.38 2.45
CA THR A 54 -12.43 -6.97 1.65
C THR A 54 -12.48 -5.49 1.31
N ASP A 55 -13.64 -4.93 0.97
CA ASP A 55 -13.78 -3.50 0.68
C ASP A 55 -13.44 -2.63 1.90
N ARG A 56 -13.85 -3.07 3.10
CA ARG A 56 -13.46 -2.42 4.37
C ARG A 56 -11.95 -2.45 4.61
N ILE A 57 -11.26 -3.49 4.19
CA ILE A 57 -9.79 -3.55 4.26
C ILE A 57 -9.18 -2.51 3.30
N TYR A 58 -9.66 -2.42 2.07
CA TYR A 58 -9.18 -1.40 1.12
C TYR A 58 -9.46 0.03 1.60
N LEU A 59 -10.62 0.28 2.21
CA LEU A 59 -10.94 1.56 2.83
C LEU A 59 -9.93 1.92 3.93
N ARG A 60 -9.64 0.98 4.84
CA ARG A 60 -8.65 1.13 5.91
C ARG A 60 -7.24 1.39 5.36
N ILE A 61 -6.86 0.69 4.30
CA ILE A 61 -5.58 0.91 3.62
C ILE A 61 -5.48 2.32 3.07
N ALA A 62 -6.55 2.86 2.49
CA ALA A 62 -6.52 4.23 1.99
C ALA A 62 -6.32 5.27 3.10
N GLU A 63 -6.95 5.07 4.25
CA GLU A 63 -6.75 5.93 5.43
C GLU A 63 -5.32 5.81 5.98
N ARG A 64 -4.83 4.58 6.17
CA ARG A 64 -3.45 4.33 6.64
C ARG A 64 -2.41 4.89 5.67
N PHE A 65 -2.62 4.76 4.37
CA PHE A 65 -1.75 5.35 3.36
C PHE A 65 -1.66 6.88 3.48
N GLU A 66 -2.81 7.56 3.65
CA GLU A 66 -2.84 9.01 3.82
C GLU A 66 -2.16 9.46 5.12
N ASN A 67 -2.40 8.74 6.22
CA ASN A 67 -1.95 9.13 7.56
C ASN A 67 -0.54 8.66 7.94
N GLU A 68 -0.05 7.57 7.35
CA GLU A 68 1.24 6.96 7.74
C GLU A 68 2.28 7.07 6.62
N PHE A 69 1.89 6.85 5.36
CA PHE A 69 2.83 6.88 4.23
C PHE A 69 3.03 8.30 3.70
N VAL A 70 1.93 9.02 3.45
CA VAL A 70 1.96 10.35 2.83
C VAL A 70 2.22 11.44 3.86
N HIS A 71 1.57 11.34 5.01
CA HIS A 71 1.82 12.26 6.10
C HIS A 71 3.17 11.92 6.75
N GLN A 72 4.13 12.81 6.53
CA GLN A 72 5.46 12.76 7.10
C GLN A 72 5.70 14.10 7.82
N ARG A 73 6.32 14.04 9.00
CA ARG A 73 6.61 15.26 9.76
C ARG A 73 7.67 16.09 9.03
N ALA A 74 7.65 17.41 9.20
CA ALA A 74 8.59 18.30 8.53
C ALA A 74 10.06 18.06 8.93
N ASP A 75 10.29 17.48 10.10
CA ASP A 75 11.59 17.12 10.68
C ASP A 75 11.92 15.61 10.56
N GLU A 76 11.09 14.86 9.85
CA GLU A 76 11.31 13.43 9.60
C GLU A 76 11.99 13.24 8.25
N ASP A 77 13.13 12.52 8.22
CA ASP A 77 13.84 12.15 7.01
C ASP A 77 13.82 10.62 6.87
N ARG A 78 12.99 10.11 5.96
CA ARG A 78 12.79 8.68 5.74
C ARG A 78 13.76 8.18 4.68
N SER A 79 14.48 7.12 4.99
CA SER A 79 15.19 6.38 3.95
C SER A 79 14.19 5.69 3.01
N ILE A 80 14.68 5.23 1.86
CA ILE A 80 13.84 4.43 0.96
C ILE A 80 13.42 3.11 1.61
N ASP A 81 14.26 2.52 2.46
CA ASP A 81 13.93 1.29 3.16
C ASP A 81 12.84 1.49 4.21
N ASP A 82 12.85 2.62 4.92
CA ASP A 82 11.79 3.00 5.86
C ASP A 82 10.46 3.19 5.12
N SER A 83 10.49 3.90 3.98
CA SER A 83 9.30 4.10 3.16
C SER A 83 8.72 2.76 2.66
N LEU A 84 9.59 1.86 2.18
CA LEU A 84 9.15 0.53 1.75
C LEU A 84 8.67 -0.33 2.93
N ALA A 85 9.22 -0.17 4.13
CA ALA A 85 8.75 -0.86 5.33
C ALA A 85 7.34 -0.40 5.73
N ILE A 86 7.07 0.91 5.73
CA ILE A 86 5.73 1.48 5.97
C ILE A 86 4.75 0.95 4.92
N ALA A 87 5.14 0.93 3.64
CA ALA A 87 4.31 0.39 2.58
C ALA A 87 3.94 -1.08 2.82
N TRP A 88 4.89 -1.92 3.25
CA TRP A 88 4.63 -3.31 3.61
C TRP A 88 3.71 -3.45 4.83
N ASP A 89 3.87 -2.61 5.86
CA ASP A 89 2.99 -2.64 7.03
C ASP A 89 1.55 -2.21 6.69
N ILE A 90 1.37 -1.29 5.75
CA ILE A 90 0.03 -0.93 5.24
C ILE A 90 -0.54 -2.08 4.40
N LEU A 91 0.25 -2.66 3.50
CA LEU A 91 -0.18 -3.77 2.65
C LEU A 91 -0.43 -5.06 3.44
N SER A 92 0.10 -5.18 4.65
CA SER A 92 -0.10 -6.33 5.54
C SER A 92 -1.55 -6.54 5.99
N GLU A 93 -2.40 -5.52 5.83
CA GLU A 93 -3.85 -5.60 6.07
C GLU A 93 -4.54 -6.50 5.05
N LEU A 94 -4.00 -6.60 3.83
CA LEU A 94 -4.53 -7.48 2.80
C LEU A 94 -4.12 -8.93 3.08
N PRO A 95 -5.02 -9.90 2.83
CA PRO A 95 -4.59 -11.29 2.74
C PRO A 95 -3.65 -11.47 1.55
N GLU A 96 -2.75 -12.45 1.65
CA GLU A 96 -1.77 -12.75 0.59
C GLU A 96 -2.41 -12.92 -0.80
N SER A 97 -3.62 -13.48 -0.87
CA SER A 97 -4.37 -13.65 -2.13
C SER A 97 -4.72 -12.33 -2.85
N GLU A 98 -4.70 -11.21 -2.14
CA GLU A 98 -4.96 -9.88 -2.71
C GLU A 98 -3.69 -9.14 -3.15
N LEU A 99 -2.49 -9.66 -2.84
CA LEU A 99 -1.20 -9.09 -3.26
C LEU A 99 -0.84 -9.47 -4.71
N LYS A 100 -1.69 -9.07 -5.65
CA LYS A 100 -1.66 -9.48 -7.06
C LYS A 100 -0.51 -8.88 -7.89
N ARG A 101 0.15 -7.82 -7.40
CA ARG A 101 1.17 -7.06 -8.13
C ARG A 101 2.59 -7.27 -7.61
N ILE A 102 2.74 -8.00 -6.51
CA ILE A 102 4.04 -8.31 -5.91
C ILE A 102 4.39 -9.75 -6.27
N LYS A 103 5.64 -9.99 -6.66
CA LYS A 103 6.10 -11.33 -6.98
C LYS A 103 6.10 -12.22 -5.73
N PRO A 104 5.76 -13.53 -5.83
CA PRO A 104 5.69 -14.42 -4.67
C PRO A 104 6.97 -14.51 -3.86
N GLU A 105 8.15 -14.41 -4.49
CA GLU A 105 9.43 -14.39 -3.78
C GLU A 105 9.55 -13.25 -2.77
N PHE A 106 9.07 -12.05 -3.12
CA PHE A 106 9.14 -10.88 -2.25
C PHE A 106 8.05 -10.88 -1.20
N ILE A 107 6.88 -11.45 -1.50
CA ILE A 107 5.85 -11.72 -0.49
C ILE A 107 6.44 -12.61 0.60
N ARG A 108 7.04 -13.75 0.26
CA ARG A 108 7.64 -14.65 1.27
C ARG A 108 8.72 -13.98 2.12
N GLN A 109 9.48 -13.05 1.54
CA GLN A 109 10.60 -12.39 2.21
C GLN A 109 10.13 -11.28 3.16
N TYR A 110 9.22 -10.41 2.68
CA TYR A 110 8.90 -9.13 3.33
C TYR A 110 7.49 -9.07 3.94
N TYR A 111 6.54 -9.88 3.48
CA TYR A 111 5.18 -9.86 4.01
C TYR A 111 5.13 -10.37 5.45
N ARG A 112 4.50 -9.60 6.33
CA ARG A 112 4.23 -9.96 7.73
C ARG A 112 2.75 -9.73 7.98
N PRO A 113 1.89 -10.76 7.91
CA PRO A 113 0.46 -10.57 8.07
C PRO A 113 0.18 -10.01 9.46
N LYS A 114 -0.63 -8.95 9.56
CA LYS A 114 -1.14 -8.54 10.87
C LYS A 114 -2.03 -9.65 11.39
N SER A 115 -1.69 -10.19 12.57
CA SER A 115 -2.57 -11.14 13.25
C SER A 115 -3.92 -10.46 13.42
N ARG A 116 -4.97 -11.05 12.83
CA ARG A 116 -6.35 -10.66 13.14
C ARG A 116 -6.58 -11.00 14.61
N THR A 117 -6.23 -10.08 15.51
CA THR A 117 -6.77 -10.11 16.86
C THR A 117 -8.28 -9.99 16.71
N ALA A 118 -8.95 -11.08 17.09
CA ALA A 118 -10.39 -11.26 17.05
C ALA A 118 -11.11 -10.26 17.94
#